data_AF-G5SCQ0-F1
#
_entry.id   AF-G5SCQ0-F1
#
_cell.length_a   1.000
_cell.length_b   1.000
_cell.length_c   1.000
_cell.angle_alpha   90.00
_cell.angle_beta   90.00
_cell.angle_gamma   90.00
#
_symmetry.space_group_name_H-M   'P 1'
#
loop_
_entity.id
_entity.type
_entity.pdbx_description
1 polymer ?
#
loop_
_entity_poly.entity_id
_entity_poly.type
_entity_poly.pdbx_seq_one_letter_code
_entity_poly.pdbx_strand_id
1 'polypeptide(L)'
;MHAVKPEPHWAIPQGQSAHDTFWDYVSLQPETLHNVMWAMSDRGIPRSYRTMEGFGIHTFRLINAQGKATFVRFHWKPLAGKASLVWDESQKLTGRDPDTGRDPDFHRRDLWEAIEAGDFPEYELGLQLIAEEDEFKFDFDLLDPTKLIPEELVPVQRVGKMVLNRNPDNFFAENEQAAFHPGHIVPGIDFTNDPLLQGRLFSYTDTQISRLGGPNFHEIPINRPTCPYHNFQRDGMHRMDIDTNPANYEPNSINDNWPRETPPAPKRGGFESYQERVDGNKIRERSPSFGEYYSHPRLFWLSQTPIEQQHIIDAFSFELGKVARAYIRERVVDQLAHIDVTLAQGVAHNLGFALTHEQTQIAPPPDVNGLKKDPALSLYAVPDGDVKGRVVAILLNDKVNAADLLTILQALKAKGVHAKLIYSRMGEVTADDGSTLTIAATFAGAP
;
A
#
# COMPACT_ATOMS: atom_id res chain seq x y z
N MET A 1 -3.70 10.35 11.83
CA MET A 1 -2.49 10.98 11.25
C MET A 1 -1.62 11.64 12.31
N HIS A 2 -2.10 12.59 13.13
CA HIS A 2 -1.28 13.19 14.19
C HIS A 2 -0.64 12.16 15.13
N ALA A 3 -1.42 11.18 15.59
CA ALA A 3 -0.94 10.17 16.55
C ALA A 3 0.23 9.30 16.05
N VAL A 4 0.34 9.03 14.74
CA VAL A 4 1.44 8.21 14.17
C VAL A 4 2.60 9.06 13.64
N LYS A 5 2.41 10.38 13.58
CA LYS A 5 3.45 11.32 13.15
C LYS A 5 4.39 11.62 14.32
N PRO A 6 5.59 12.15 14.04
CA PRO A 6 6.51 12.53 15.11
C PRO A 6 5.83 13.47 16.11
N GLU A 7 6.06 13.24 17.41
CA GLU A 7 5.32 13.95 18.46
C GLU A 7 5.62 15.45 18.42
N PRO A 8 4.62 16.32 18.61
CA PRO A 8 4.70 17.71 18.19
C PRO A 8 5.70 18.57 18.99
N HIS A 9 6.08 18.15 20.19
CA HIS A 9 6.97 18.91 21.05
C HIS A 9 8.46 18.79 20.66
N TRP A 10 8.84 17.72 19.95
CA TRP A 10 10.24 17.42 19.62
C TRP A 10 10.45 16.75 18.26
N ALA A 11 9.38 16.53 17.49
CA ALA A 11 9.40 15.92 16.16
C ALA A 11 10.11 14.55 16.09
N ILE A 12 9.90 13.69 17.10
CA ILE A 12 10.44 12.33 17.19
C ILE A 12 9.29 11.34 17.45
N PRO A 13 9.32 10.11 16.90
CA PRO A 13 10.31 9.57 15.95
C PRO A 13 9.90 9.76 14.48
N GLN A 14 10.87 9.72 13.57
CA GLN A 14 10.62 9.77 12.12
C GLN A 14 10.42 8.36 11.55
N GLY A 15 9.35 8.19 10.75
CA GLY A 15 9.11 6.97 9.98
C GLY A 15 8.83 5.73 10.83
N GLN A 16 8.35 5.89 12.07
CA GLN A 16 8.14 4.80 13.04
C GLN A 16 6.83 5.05 13.81
N SER A 17 6.05 3.99 14.02
CA SER A 17 4.88 3.96 14.92
C SER A 17 5.24 3.69 16.38
N ALA A 18 6.49 3.29 16.64
CA ALA A 18 6.93 2.79 17.94
C ALA A 18 7.18 3.91 18.97
N HIS A 19 6.10 4.61 19.34
CA HIS A 19 6.10 5.69 20.33
C HIS A 19 4.71 5.84 20.98
N ASP A 20 4.65 6.55 22.10
CA ASP A 20 3.49 6.59 22.98
C ASP A 20 2.21 7.07 22.30
N THR A 21 2.25 8.18 21.56
CA THR A 21 1.02 8.78 21.00
C THR A 21 0.32 7.89 19.96
N PHE A 22 1.06 7.06 19.21
CA PHE A 22 0.44 6.11 18.28
C PHE A 22 -0.30 5.01 19.06
N TRP A 23 0.40 4.36 19.98
CA TRP A 23 -0.16 3.25 20.73
C TRP A 23 -1.23 3.69 21.74
N ASP A 24 -1.19 4.93 22.23
CA ASP A 24 -2.29 5.52 23.00
C ASP A 24 -3.57 5.57 22.16
N TYR A 25 -3.49 6.10 20.94
CA TYR A 25 -4.62 6.18 20.02
C TYR A 25 -5.16 4.79 19.67
N VAL A 26 -4.28 3.84 19.33
CA VAL A 26 -4.67 2.45 19.03
C VAL A 26 -5.38 1.81 20.22
N SER A 27 -4.90 2.04 21.45
CA SER A 27 -5.50 1.46 22.66
C SER A 27 -6.91 1.97 22.96
N LEU A 28 -7.24 3.18 22.47
CA LEU A 28 -8.52 3.86 22.69
C LEU A 28 -9.48 3.74 21.50
N GLN A 29 -8.99 3.39 20.31
CA GLN A 29 -9.76 3.27 19.08
C GLN A 29 -9.59 1.86 18.48
N PRO A 30 -10.35 0.85 18.95
CA PRO A 30 -10.20 -0.53 18.51
C PRO A 30 -10.50 -0.75 17.02
N GLU A 31 -11.22 0.17 16.35
CA GLU A 31 -11.43 0.17 14.90
C GLU A 31 -10.11 0.16 14.09
N THR A 32 -8.99 0.54 14.72
CA THR A 32 -7.65 0.54 14.11
C THR A 32 -7.00 -0.85 14.05
N LEU A 33 -7.40 -1.78 14.92
CA LEU A 33 -6.66 -3.00 15.22
C LEU A 33 -6.45 -3.88 13.99
N HIS A 34 -7.41 -3.93 13.06
CA HIS A 34 -7.26 -4.75 11.87
C HIS A 34 -6.06 -4.28 11.04
N ASN A 35 -5.98 -3.01 10.67
CA ASN A 35 -4.85 -2.53 9.88
C ASN A 35 -3.54 -2.49 10.69
N VAL A 36 -3.61 -2.37 12.02
CA VAL A 36 -2.44 -2.53 12.90
C VAL A 36 -1.89 -3.96 12.81
N MET A 37 -2.74 -4.99 12.80
CA MET A 37 -2.29 -6.38 12.59
C MET A 37 -1.56 -6.56 11.26
N TRP A 38 -2.06 -5.95 10.18
CA TRP A 38 -1.34 -5.95 8.90
C TRP A 38 0.01 -5.25 9.00
N ALA A 39 0.08 -4.07 9.64
CA ALA A 39 1.31 -3.31 9.80
C ALA A 39 2.36 -4.01 10.68
N MET A 40 1.91 -4.76 11.69
CA MET A 40 2.80 -5.54 12.58
C MET A 40 3.19 -6.88 11.96
N SER A 41 2.56 -7.32 10.88
CA SER A 41 3.06 -8.45 10.09
C SER A 41 4.16 -8.02 9.13
N ASP A 42 4.82 -8.99 8.50
CA ASP A 42 5.83 -8.72 7.48
C ASP A 42 5.28 -7.92 6.27
N ARG A 43 3.95 -7.80 6.12
CA ARG A 43 3.33 -6.87 5.15
C ARG A 43 3.80 -5.42 5.34
N GLY A 44 4.16 -5.03 6.58
CA GLY A 44 4.69 -3.70 6.90
C GLY A 44 6.10 -3.43 6.40
N ILE A 45 6.84 -4.46 5.97
CA ILE A 45 8.25 -4.38 5.57
C ILE A 45 8.50 -5.13 4.23
N PRO A 46 7.87 -4.71 3.12
CA PRO A 46 7.97 -5.42 1.85
C PRO A 46 9.40 -5.49 1.32
N ARG A 47 9.74 -6.58 0.62
CA ARG A 47 11.08 -6.76 0.03
C ARG A 47 11.34 -5.80 -1.11
N SER A 48 10.31 -5.47 -1.87
CA SER A 48 10.32 -4.54 -2.98
C SER A 48 8.89 -4.07 -3.22
N TYR A 49 8.71 -2.89 -3.84
CA TYR A 49 7.40 -2.51 -4.38
C TYR A 49 6.89 -3.54 -5.39
N ARG A 50 7.78 -4.27 -6.06
CA ARG A 50 7.45 -5.33 -7.03
C ARG A 50 6.81 -6.55 -6.39
N THR A 51 6.98 -6.75 -5.08
CA THR A 51 6.59 -7.98 -4.37
C THR A 51 5.51 -7.74 -3.31
N MET A 52 4.71 -6.68 -3.48
CA MET A 52 3.59 -6.35 -2.60
C MET A 52 2.29 -6.25 -3.39
N GLU A 53 1.19 -6.60 -2.73
CA GLU A 53 -0.15 -6.37 -3.27
C GLU A 53 -0.56 -4.90 -3.13
N GLY A 54 -1.54 -4.47 -3.92
CA GLY A 54 -2.16 -3.17 -3.81
C GLY A 54 -3.68 -3.29 -3.70
N PHE A 55 -4.31 -2.39 -2.96
CA PHE A 55 -5.74 -2.41 -2.71
C PHE A 55 -6.34 -1.01 -2.84
N GLY A 56 -7.51 -0.90 -3.47
CA GLY A 56 -8.31 0.33 -3.43
C GLY A 56 -8.94 0.58 -2.06
N ILE A 57 -9.01 -0.46 -1.21
CA ILE A 57 -9.63 -0.53 0.11
C ILE A 57 -11.15 -0.33 0.07
N HIS A 58 -11.58 0.85 -0.36
CA HIS A 58 -12.99 1.23 -0.41
C HIS A 58 -13.76 0.39 -1.41
N THR A 59 -15.04 0.19 -1.11
CA THR A 59 -16.00 -0.28 -2.10
C THR A 59 -16.40 0.89 -2.99
N PHE A 60 -16.23 0.76 -4.30
CA PHE A 60 -16.72 1.68 -5.33
C PHE A 60 -17.89 1.04 -6.08
N ARG A 61 -18.44 1.74 -7.09
CA ARG A 61 -19.41 1.19 -8.03
C ARG A 61 -18.83 1.14 -9.44
N LEU A 62 -19.16 0.09 -10.18
CA LEU A 62 -19.11 0.05 -11.64
C LEU A 62 -20.52 0.24 -12.18
N ILE A 63 -20.69 1.17 -13.12
CA ILE A 63 -21.97 1.49 -13.74
C ILE A 63 -21.92 1.09 -15.22
N ASN A 64 -22.77 0.15 -15.62
CA ASN A 64 -22.82 -0.27 -17.02
C ASN A 64 -23.73 0.64 -17.88
N ALA A 65 -23.76 0.39 -19.19
CA ALA A 65 -24.56 1.17 -20.14
C ALA A 65 -26.08 1.09 -19.94
N GLN A 66 -26.57 0.13 -19.14
CA GLN A 66 -27.98 -0.01 -18.75
C GLN A 66 -28.27 0.69 -17.41
N GLY A 67 -27.29 1.36 -16.80
CA GLY A 67 -27.42 2.01 -15.49
C GLY A 67 -27.35 1.04 -14.31
N LYS A 68 -27.01 -0.24 -14.53
CA LYS A 68 -26.86 -1.22 -13.43
C LYS A 68 -25.57 -0.94 -12.67
N ALA A 69 -25.69 -0.78 -11.36
CA ALA A 69 -24.56 -0.70 -10.45
C ALA A 69 -24.05 -2.10 -10.03
N THR A 70 -22.75 -2.21 -9.80
CA THR A 70 -22.10 -3.39 -9.20
C THR A 70 -21.02 -2.87 -8.24
N PHE A 71 -21.06 -3.29 -6.99
CA PHE A 71 -20.03 -2.93 -6.02
C PHE A 71 -18.70 -3.56 -6.42
N VAL A 72 -17.62 -2.81 -6.26
CA VAL A 72 -16.28 -3.25 -6.64
C VAL A 72 -15.23 -2.87 -5.60
N ARG A 73 -14.32 -3.80 -5.31
CA ARG A 73 -13.01 -3.48 -4.70
C ARG A 73 -11.88 -3.81 -5.67
N PHE A 74 -10.93 -2.88 -5.79
CA PHE A 74 -9.79 -2.99 -6.70
C PHE A 74 -8.59 -3.64 -6.03
N HIS A 75 -7.92 -4.51 -6.78
CA HIS A 75 -6.74 -5.26 -6.35
C HIS A 75 -5.63 -5.15 -7.39
N TRP A 76 -4.39 -5.06 -6.93
CA TRP A 76 -3.18 -5.26 -7.72
C TRP A 76 -2.46 -6.50 -7.19
N LYS A 77 -2.27 -7.50 -8.06
CA LYS A 77 -1.56 -8.73 -7.72
C LYS A 77 -0.19 -8.73 -8.41
N PRO A 78 0.92 -8.76 -7.66
CA PRO A 78 2.25 -8.67 -8.24
C PRO A 78 2.61 -9.96 -8.97
N LEU A 79 3.13 -9.85 -10.18
CA LEU A 79 3.61 -11.03 -10.92
C LEU A 79 4.86 -11.65 -10.28
N ALA A 80 5.68 -10.83 -9.61
CA ALA A 80 6.87 -11.27 -8.89
C ALA A 80 6.55 -12.00 -7.57
N GLY A 81 5.27 -12.19 -7.23
CA GLY A 81 4.81 -12.82 -6.00
C GLY A 81 4.92 -11.92 -4.78
N LYS A 82 4.51 -12.46 -3.63
CA LYS A 82 4.52 -11.76 -2.34
C LYS A 82 5.80 -12.06 -1.58
N ALA A 83 6.54 -11.03 -1.20
CA ALA A 83 7.76 -11.18 -0.40
C ALA A 83 8.05 -9.95 0.45
N SER A 84 8.51 -10.22 1.67
CA SER A 84 8.89 -9.20 2.65
C SER A 84 10.29 -9.43 3.21
N LEU A 85 10.85 -8.38 3.80
CA LEU A 85 12.01 -8.44 4.69
C LEU A 85 11.60 -9.02 6.05
N VAL A 86 12.58 -9.29 6.90
CA VAL A 86 12.36 -9.46 8.35
C VAL A 86 12.74 -8.19 9.11
N TRP A 87 12.22 -8.00 10.32
CA TRP A 87 12.33 -6.72 11.05
C TRP A 87 13.79 -6.24 11.25
N ASP A 88 14.67 -7.11 11.74
CA ASP A 88 16.08 -6.76 11.99
C ASP A 88 16.81 -6.35 10.69
N GLU A 89 16.55 -7.06 9.58
CA GLU A 89 17.08 -6.71 8.26
C GLU A 89 16.55 -5.34 7.81
N SER A 90 15.24 -5.13 7.88
CA SER A 90 14.59 -3.87 7.49
C SER A 90 15.12 -2.66 8.31
N GLN A 91 15.27 -2.82 9.62
CA GLN A 91 15.78 -1.77 10.49
C GLN A 91 17.25 -1.46 10.18
N LYS A 92 18.08 -2.47 9.93
CA LYS A 92 19.48 -2.27 9.55
C LYS A 92 19.58 -1.60 8.18
N LEU A 93 18.77 -2.02 7.21
CA LEU A 93 18.78 -1.50 5.85
C LEU A 93 18.44 -0.01 5.78
N THR A 94 17.54 0.47 6.63
CA THR A 94 17.07 1.87 6.64
C THR A 94 18.01 2.88 7.31
N GLY A 95 19.12 2.44 7.91
CA GLY A 95 20.03 3.37 8.60
C GLY A 95 20.75 4.33 7.65
N ARG A 96 21.15 5.49 8.16
CA ARG A 96 21.74 6.60 7.38
C ARG A 96 23.26 6.70 7.48
N ASP A 97 23.94 5.70 8.05
CA ASP A 97 25.37 5.78 8.31
C ASP A 97 26.17 5.40 7.05
N PRO A 98 26.91 6.36 6.44
CA PRO A 98 27.66 6.15 5.20
C PRO A 98 28.75 5.07 5.30
N ASP A 99 29.23 4.77 6.51
CA ASP A 99 30.33 3.84 6.74
C ASP A 99 29.86 2.39 6.97
N THR A 100 28.54 2.18 7.05
CA THR A 100 27.95 0.87 7.39
C THR A 100 27.18 0.19 6.25
N GLY A 101 27.22 0.75 5.03
CA GLY A 101 26.62 0.12 3.84
C GLY A 101 25.09 0.03 3.83
N ARG A 102 24.42 0.88 4.62
CA ARG A 102 22.95 0.92 4.72
C ARG A 102 22.36 1.79 3.60
N ASP A 103 21.16 1.46 3.11
CA ASP A 103 20.56 2.08 1.93
C ASP A 103 19.14 2.58 2.24
N PRO A 104 18.97 3.81 2.75
CA PRO A 104 17.65 4.37 3.01
C PRO A 104 16.83 4.60 1.72
N ASP A 105 17.48 4.51 0.55
CA ASP A 105 16.86 4.60 -0.77
C ASP A 105 16.60 3.21 -1.40
N PHE A 106 16.74 2.12 -0.64
CA PHE A 106 16.71 0.75 -1.16
C PHE A 106 15.55 0.43 -2.10
N HIS A 107 14.30 0.71 -1.70
CA HIS A 107 13.14 0.43 -2.56
C HIS A 107 13.11 1.33 -3.81
N ARG A 108 13.57 2.58 -3.69
CA ARG A 108 13.66 3.50 -4.82
C ARG A 108 14.72 3.03 -5.82
N ARG A 109 15.87 2.59 -5.32
CA ARG A 109 16.96 2.02 -6.12
C ARG A 109 16.54 0.71 -6.78
N ASP A 110 15.97 -0.24 -6.03
CA ASP A 110 15.50 -1.53 -6.55
C ASP A 110 14.49 -1.35 -7.69
N LEU A 111 13.52 -0.43 -7.53
CA LEU A 111 12.56 -0.12 -8.60
C LEU A 111 13.24 0.44 -9.85
N TRP A 112 14.14 1.41 -9.67
CA TRP A 112 14.82 2.08 -10.77
C TRP A 112 15.72 1.13 -11.55
N GLU A 113 16.57 0.38 -10.84
CA GLU A 113 17.51 -0.59 -11.41
C GLU A 113 16.77 -1.76 -12.06
N ALA A 114 15.65 -2.22 -11.50
CA ALA A 114 14.83 -3.25 -12.12
C ALA A 114 14.29 -2.81 -13.50
N ILE A 115 13.84 -1.56 -13.62
CA ILE A 115 13.39 -1.01 -14.90
C ILE A 115 14.55 -0.90 -15.90
N GLU A 116 15.72 -0.42 -15.47
CA GLU A 116 16.91 -0.35 -16.33
C GLU A 116 17.41 -1.74 -16.78
N ALA A 117 17.27 -2.75 -15.92
CA ALA A 117 17.61 -4.14 -16.22
C ALA A 117 16.58 -4.85 -17.12
N GLY A 118 15.44 -4.24 -17.40
CA GLY A 118 14.34 -4.87 -18.14
C GLY A 118 13.50 -5.85 -17.31
N ASP A 119 13.67 -5.87 -16.00
CA ASP A 119 12.87 -6.62 -15.04
C ASP A 119 11.66 -5.79 -14.58
N PHE A 120 10.84 -5.41 -15.56
CA PHE A 120 9.72 -4.50 -15.37
C PHE A 120 8.78 -4.97 -14.25
N PRO A 121 8.43 -4.09 -13.28
CA PRO A 121 7.32 -4.34 -12.38
C PRO A 121 6.03 -4.61 -13.15
N GLU A 122 5.41 -5.76 -12.90
CA GLU A 122 4.14 -6.17 -13.51
C GLU A 122 3.11 -6.49 -12.43
N TYR A 123 1.90 -5.95 -12.61
CA TYR A 123 0.77 -6.16 -11.70
C TYR A 123 -0.49 -6.48 -12.49
N GLU A 124 -1.21 -7.50 -12.08
CA GLU A 124 -2.54 -7.79 -12.62
C GLU A 124 -3.61 -7.00 -11.87
N LEU A 125 -4.44 -6.28 -12.60
CA LEU A 125 -5.64 -5.64 -12.06
C LEU A 125 -6.69 -6.72 -11.79
N GLY A 126 -7.17 -6.75 -10.56
CA GLY A 126 -8.21 -7.66 -10.10
C GLY A 126 -9.40 -6.91 -9.52
N LEU A 127 -10.60 -7.46 -9.70
CA LEU A 127 -11.85 -6.91 -9.17
C LEU A 127 -12.56 -7.95 -8.32
N GLN A 128 -12.91 -7.61 -7.09
CA GLN A 128 -14.00 -8.29 -6.38
C GLN A 128 -15.30 -7.60 -6.77
N LEU A 129 -16.27 -8.36 -7.27
CA LEU A 129 -17.53 -7.84 -7.79
C LEU A 129 -18.69 -8.38 -6.95
N ILE A 130 -19.50 -7.49 -6.41
CA ILE A 130 -20.66 -7.83 -5.59
C ILE A 130 -21.89 -7.18 -6.21
N ALA A 131 -22.96 -7.95 -6.41
CA ALA A 131 -24.21 -7.43 -6.93
C ALA A 131 -24.86 -6.46 -5.92
N GLU A 132 -25.63 -5.49 -6.39
CA GLU A 132 -26.24 -4.48 -5.49
C GLU A 132 -27.18 -5.15 -4.47
N GLU A 133 -27.92 -6.17 -4.90
CA GLU A 133 -28.81 -6.98 -4.05
C GLU A 133 -28.10 -7.78 -2.95
N ASP A 134 -26.76 -7.85 -2.97
CA ASP A 134 -25.94 -8.61 -2.02
C ASP A 134 -25.29 -7.73 -0.94
N GLU A 135 -25.57 -6.41 -0.92
CA GLU A 135 -24.93 -5.43 -0.02
C GLU A 135 -24.92 -5.88 1.45
N PHE A 136 -26.04 -6.43 1.93
CA PHE A 136 -26.26 -6.79 3.33
C PHE A 136 -26.14 -8.30 3.61
N LYS A 137 -25.50 -9.07 2.72
CA LYS A 137 -25.34 -10.53 2.88
C LYS A 137 -24.10 -10.95 3.67
N PHE A 138 -23.28 -9.99 4.07
CA PHE A 138 -22.02 -10.21 4.79
C PHE A 138 -22.18 -9.92 6.28
N ASP A 139 -21.31 -10.50 7.11
CA ASP A 139 -21.30 -10.24 8.56
C ASP A 139 -20.72 -8.85 8.90
N PHE A 140 -20.20 -8.17 7.89
CA PHE A 140 -19.59 -6.85 7.95
C PHE A 140 -20.20 -5.94 6.88
N ASP A 141 -20.11 -4.63 7.12
CA ASP A 141 -20.58 -3.62 6.17
C ASP A 141 -19.58 -3.47 5.01
N LEU A 142 -20.06 -3.54 3.76
CA LEU A 142 -19.19 -3.33 2.59
C LEU A 142 -18.60 -1.92 2.53
N LEU A 143 -19.26 -0.95 3.18
CA LEU A 143 -18.85 0.45 3.25
C LEU A 143 -17.88 0.73 4.41
N ASP A 144 -17.57 -0.27 5.23
CA ASP A 144 -16.59 -0.15 6.31
C ASP A 144 -15.17 -0.38 5.76
N PRO A 145 -14.31 0.67 5.71
CA PRO A 145 -12.94 0.55 5.21
C PRO A 145 -12.03 -0.22 6.16
N THR A 146 -12.47 -0.50 7.39
CA THR A 146 -11.72 -1.34 8.34
C THR A 146 -11.95 -2.84 8.08
N LYS A 147 -12.88 -3.19 7.19
CA LYS A 147 -13.24 -4.57 6.85
C LYS A 147 -12.67 -4.91 5.49
N LEU A 148 -12.12 -6.11 5.34
CA LEU A 148 -11.73 -6.68 4.04
C LEU A 148 -12.85 -7.58 3.52
N ILE A 149 -12.86 -7.87 2.22
CA ILE A 149 -13.73 -8.91 1.66
C ILE A 149 -12.85 -10.15 1.46
N PRO A 150 -13.02 -11.23 2.24
CA PRO A 150 -12.22 -12.44 2.06
C PRO A 150 -12.35 -12.99 0.63
N GLU A 151 -11.24 -13.46 0.05
CA GLU A 151 -11.21 -13.97 -1.32
C GLU A 151 -11.94 -15.31 -1.44
N GLU A 152 -12.04 -16.06 -0.34
CA GLU A 152 -12.87 -17.26 -0.21
C GLU A 152 -14.38 -16.96 -0.33
N LEU A 153 -14.83 -15.74 0.02
CA LEU A 153 -16.24 -15.33 -0.15
C LEU A 153 -16.48 -14.73 -1.53
N VAL A 154 -15.61 -13.83 -1.96
CA VAL A 154 -15.72 -13.13 -3.24
C VAL A 154 -14.36 -13.16 -3.94
N PRO A 155 -14.18 -14.01 -4.98
CA PRO A 155 -12.89 -14.16 -5.61
C PRO A 155 -12.48 -12.91 -6.40
N VAL A 156 -11.18 -12.66 -6.47
CA VAL A 156 -10.62 -11.58 -7.29
C VAL A 156 -10.58 -12.00 -8.76
N GLN A 157 -11.38 -11.35 -9.61
CA GLN A 157 -11.41 -11.60 -11.05
C GLN A 157 -10.34 -10.76 -11.77
N ARG A 158 -9.44 -11.41 -12.51
CA ARG A 158 -8.39 -10.76 -13.30
C ARG A 158 -8.97 -10.06 -14.52
N VAL A 159 -8.69 -8.76 -14.70
CA VAL A 159 -9.28 -7.94 -15.76
C VAL A 159 -8.28 -7.20 -16.64
N GLY A 160 -7.01 -7.13 -16.24
CA GLY A 160 -5.98 -6.44 -17.02
C GLY A 160 -4.61 -6.52 -16.37
N LYS A 161 -3.61 -5.94 -17.03
CA LYS A 161 -2.21 -5.93 -16.55
C LYS A 161 -1.58 -4.56 -16.74
N MET A 162 -0.85 -4.10 -15.74
CA MET A 162 0.00 -2.91 -15.76
C MET A 162 1.47 -3.32 -15.79
N VAL A 163 2.25 -2.65 -16.62
CA VAL A 163 3.71 -2.83 -16.75
C VAL A 163 4.38 -1.48 -16.56
N LEU A 164 5.28 -1.36 -15.59
CA LEU A 164 6.10 -0.16 -15.39
C LEU A 164 7.43 -0.36 -16.12
N ASN A 165 7.64 0.35 -17.23
CA ASN A 165 8.75 0.05 -18.15
C ASN A 165 9.69 1.24 -18.41
N ARG A 166 9.52 2.35 -17.70
CA ARG A 166 10.40 3.51 -17.84
C ARG A 166 10.43 4.33 -16.56
N ASN A 167 11.62 4.77 -16.18
CA ASN A 167 11.84 5.72 -15.09
C ASN A 167 11.50 7.15 -15.54
N PRO A 168 11.22 8.07 -14.61
CA PRO A 168 11.11 9.49 -14.93
C PRO A 168 12.48 10.05 -15.36
N ASP A 169 12.48 11.07 -16.20
CA ASP A 169 13.68 11.81 -16.56
C ASP A 169 14.07 12.78 -15.42
N ASN A 170 13.08 13.36 -14.74
CA ASN A 170 13.32 14.26 -13.61
C ASN A 170 12.37 13.97 -12.44
N PHE A 171 12.95 13.56 -11.31
CA PHE A 171 12.19 13.20 -10.11
C PHE A 171 11.28 14.33 -9.62
N PHE A 172 11.76 15.57 -9.57
CA PHE A 172 10.94 16.68 -9.09
C PHE A 172 9.77 16.96 -10.06
N ALA A 173 10.08 17.07 -11.35
CA ALA A 173 9.09 17.43 -12.37
C ALA A 173 7.96 16.41 -12.51
N GLU A 174 8.28 15.12 -12.36
CA GLU A 174 7.35 14.01 -12.63
C GLU A 174 6.86 13.30 -11.37
N ASN A 175 7.71 13.05 -10.36
CA ASN A 175 7.29 12.37 -9.13
C ASN A 175 6.75 13.36 -8.09
N GLU A 176 7.56 14.32 -7.67
CA GLU A 176 7.21 15.23 -6.57
C GLU A 176 5.98 16.09 -6.93
N GLN A 177 5.85 16.49 -8.19
CA GLN A 177 4.72 17.30 -8.66
C GLN A 177 3.50 16.50 -9.15
N ALA A 178 3.57 15.16 -9.16
CA ALA A 178 2.40 14.35 -9.50
C ALA A 178 1.27 14.56 -8.48
N ALA A 179 0.03 14.64 -8.97
CA ALA A 179 -1.17 14.80 -8.14
C ALA A 179 -2.17 13.68 -8.40
N PHE A 180 -2.27 12.74 -7.45
CA PHE A 180 -3.28 11.69 -7.46
C PHE A 180 -4.47 12.11 -6.60
N HIS A 181 -5.68 11.75 -6.98
CA HIS A 181 -6.90 12.00 -6.22
C HIS A 181 -7.92 10.90 -6.48
N PRO A 182 -8.49 10.24 -5.45
CA PRO A 182 -9.54 9.24 -5.67
C PRO A 182 -10.84 9.80 -6.25
N GLY A 183 -11.04 11.12 -6.23
CA GLY A 183 -12.17 11.79 -6.89
C GLY A 183 -12.01 11.92 -8.40
N HIS A 184 -10.82 11.67 -8.95
CA HIS A 184 -10.58 11.63 -10.40
C HIS A 184 -11.05 10.29 -10.99
N ILE A 185 -12.35 10.06 -10.99
CA ILE A 185 -13.00 8.92 -11.65
C ILE A 185 -13.41 9.26 -13.09
N VAL A 186 -13.89 8.26 -13.83
CA VAL A 186 -14.37 8.39 -15.21
C VAL A 186 -15.77 7.77 -15.35
N PRO A 187 -16.58 8.19 -16.34
CA PRO A 187 -17.88 7.57 -16.59
C PRO A 187 -17.80 6.04 -16.66
N GLY A 188 -18.65 5.37 -15.90
CA GLY A 188 -18.62 3.91 -15.69
C GLY A 188 -18.08 3.49 -14.33
N ILE A 189 -17.50 4.41 -13.55
CA ILE A 189 -17.13 4.23 -12.14
C ILE A 189 -17.89 5.28 -11.33
N ASP A 190 -18.32 4.94 -10.12
CA ASP A 190 -18.90 5.89 -9.17
C ASP A 190 -18.52 5.55 -7.73
N PHE A 191 -18.86 6.42 -6.79
CA PHE A 191 -18.55 6.30 -5.37
C PHE A 191 -19.61 5.49 -4.61
N THR A 192 -19.30 5.21 -3.35
CA THR A 192 -20.24 4.70 -2.34
C THR A 192 -20.23 5.62 -1.12
N ASN A 193 -21.09 5.33 -0.13
CA ASN A 193 -21.16 6.08 1.12
C ASN A 193 -20.14 5.63 2.17
N ASP A 194 -19.04 4.97 1.79
CA ASP A 194 -17.91 4.74 2.68
C ASP A 194 -17.46 6.10 3.28
N PRO A 195 -17.61 6.30 4.61
CA PRO A 195 -17.44 7.62 5.22
C PRO A 195 -15.99 8.10 5.20
N LEU A 196 -15.01 7.20 5.05
CA LEU A 196 -13.61 7.56 4.87
C LEU A 196 -13.34 8.00 3.45
N LEU A 197 -13.88 7.29 2.45
CA LEU A 197 -13.78 7.69 1.04
C LEU A 197 -14.39 9.08 0.82
N GLN A 198 -15.58 9.33 1.36
CA GLN A 198 -16.28 10.61 1.23
C GLN A 198 -15.43 11.80 1.71
N GLY A 199 -14.73 11.66 2.85
CA GLY A 199 -13.80 12.68 3.33
C GLY A 199 -12.56 12.87 2.43
N ARG A 200 -12.07 11.80 1.80
CA ARG A 200 -10.94 11.86 0.86
C ARG A 200 -11.30 12.60 -0.43
N LEU A 201 -12.55 12.59 -0.86
CA LEU A 201 -13.01 13.32 -2.05
C LEU A 201 -12.78 14.85 -1.90
N PHE A 202 -12.87 15.37 -0.69
CA PHE A 202 -12.54 16.76 -0.40
C PHE A 202 -11.01 17.02 -0.37
N SER A 203 -10.29 16.26 0.46
CA SER A 203 -8.93 16.60 0.89
C SER A 203 -7.91 16.70 -0.24
N TYR A 204 -8.01 15.84 -1.25
CA TYR A 204 -6.97 15.67 -2.25
C TYR A 204 -6.99 16.73 -3.35
N THR A 205 -8.10 17.46 -3.53
CA THR A 205 -8.10 18.68 -4.36
C THR A 205 -7.58 19.85 -3.54
N ASP A 206 -8.09 20.01 -2.31
CA ASP A 206 -7.72 21.08 -1.38
C ASP A 206 -6.20 21.14 -1.13
N THR A 207 -5.58 20.00 -0.81
CA THR A 207 -4.15 19.96 -0.47
C THR A 207 -3.22 20.38 -1.62
N GLN A 208 -3.67 20.31 -2.87
CA GLN A 208 -2.83 20.68 -4.03
C GLN A 208 -2.68 22.19 -4.17
N ILE A 209 -3.64 22.96 -3.65
CA ILE A 209 -3.61 24.42 -3.75
C ILE A 209 -2.34 24.98 -3.10
N SER A 210 -1.97 24.48 -1.92
CA SER A 210 -0.73 24.87 -1.26
C SER A 210 0.49 24.09 -1.77
N ARG A 211 0.36 22.76 -1.94
CA ARG A 211 1.48 21.89 -2.33
C ARG A 211 2.04 22.21 -3.73
N LEU A 212 1.16 22.50 -4.69
CA LEU A 212 1.50 22.76 -6.10
C LEU A 212 1.25 24.22 -6.49
N GLY A 213 1.05 25.10 -5.50
CA GLY A 213 1.08 26.55 -5.69
C GLY A 213 -0.14 27.18 -6.36
N GLY A 214 -1.24 26.46 -6.55
CA GLY A 214 -2.49 27.02 -7.04
C GLY A 214 -3.45 26.00 -7.66
N PRO A 215 -4.57 26.46 -8.24
CA PRO A 215 -5.59 25.59 -8.85
C PRO A 215 -5.17 25.01 -10.21
N ASN A 216 -4.12 25.54 -10.84
CA ASN A 216 -3.65 25.13 -12.16
C ASN A 216 -2.68 23.94 -12.14
N PHE A 217 -2.64 23.17 -11.04
CA PHE A 217 -1.77 22.00 -10.92
C PHE A 217 -2.01 20.92 -12.00
N HIS A 218 -3.19 20.93 -12.62
CA HIS A 218 -3.54 20.04 -13.74
C HIS A 218 -2.78 20.39 -15.04
N GLU A 219 -2.22 21.61 -15.16
CA GLU A 219 -1.42 22.03 -16.32
C GLU A 219 0.06 21.62 -16.20
N ILE A 220 0.51 21.21 -15.00
CA ILE A 220 1.85 20.64 -14.81
C ILE A 220 1.97 19.41 -15.71
N PRO A 221 3.05 19.25 -16.50
CA PRO A 221 3.09 18.28 -17.59
C PRO A 221 2.70 16.84 -17.25
N ILE A 222 3.09 16.33 -16.08
CA ILE A 222 2.78 14.96 -15.63
C ILE A 222 1.31 14.76 -15.24
N ASN A 223 0.60 15.83 -14.87
CA ASN A 223 -0.80 15.80 -14.44
C ASN A 223 -1.78 16.03 -15.59
N ARG A 224 -1.29 16.44 -16.77
CA ARG A 224 -2.14 16.80 -17.90
C ARG A 224 -2.89 15.58 -18.44
N PRO A 225 -4.21 15.68 -18.66
CA PRO A 225 -4.93 14.69 -19.44
C PRO A 225 -4.34 14.56 -20.85
N THR A 226 -4.34 13.34 -21.38
CA THR A 226 -4.00 13.09 -22.79
C THR A 226 -5.21 13.20 -23.71
N CYS A 227 -6.42 13.33 -23.14
CA CYS A 227 -7.66 13.61 -23.84
C CYS A 227 -7.99 15.12 -23.79
N PRO A 228 -8.92 15.60 -24.65
CA PRO A 228 -9.33 17.00 -24.62
C PRO A 228 -9.96 17.40 -23.27
N TYR A 229 -9.63 18.59 -22.78
CA TYR A 229 -10.29 19.24 -21.65
C TYR A 229 -10.58 20.69 -22.02
N HIS A 230 -11.85 21.11 -21.96
CA HIS A 230 -12.28 22.48 -22.23
C HIS A 230 -13.40 22.84 -21.27
N ASN A 231 -13.31 23.99 -20.63
CA ASN A 231 -14.31 24.48 -19.68
C ASN A 231 -14.24 26.01 -19.58
N PHE A 232 -14.97 26.57 -18.62
CA PHE A 232 -15.08 28.01 -18.41
C PHE A 232 -14.20 28.54 -17.26
N GLN A 233 -13.35 27.69 -16.65
CA GLN A 233 -12.40 28.15 -15.63
C GLN A 233 -11.30 29.01 -16.28
N ARG A 234 -10.88 30.07 -15.60
CA ARG A 234 -9.87 31.04 -16.05
C ARG A 234 -8.95 31.44 -14.90
N ASP A 235 -7.89 32.15 -15.25
CA ASP A 235 -6.94 32.77 -14.31
C ASP A 235 -6.22 31.74 -13.41
N GLY A 236 -5.99 32.09 -12.15
CA GLY A 236 -5.20 31.30 -11.22
C GLY A 236 -3.68 31.48 -11.40
N MET A 237 -2.93 31.08 -10.38
CA MET A 237 -1.46 31.16 -10.39
C MET A 237 -0.88 30.27 -11.50
N HIS A 238 0.13 30.78 -12.22
CA HIS A 238 0.85 30.03 -13.26
C HIS A 238 -0.06 29.42 -14.34
N ARG A 239 -1.08 30.17 -14.81
CA ARG A 239 -1.93 29.74 -15.93
C ARG A 239 -1.10 29.57 -17.21
N MET A 240 -1.08 28.36 -17.75
CA MET A 240 -0.34 27.98 -18.95
C MET A 240 -1.17 28.13 -20.22
N ASP A 241 -2.41 27.63 -20.21
CA ASP A 241 -3.28 27.68 -21.37
C ASP A 241 -3.85 29.10 -21.59
N ILE A 242 -3.75 29.59 -22.83
CA ILE A 242 -4.34 30.87 -23.25
C ILE A 242 -5.67 30.58 -23.95
N ASP A 243 -6.76 30.68 -23.19
CA ASP A 243 -8.11 30.53 -23.73
C ASP A 243 -8.45 31.68 -24.70
N THR A 244 -8.91 31.34 -25.91
CA THR A 244 -9.34 32.31 -26.93
C THR A 244 -10.86 32.48 -27.00
N ASN A 245 -11.59 31.69 -26.21
CA ASN A 245 -13.06 31.71 -26.18
C ASN A 245 -13.56 33.09 -25.72
N PRO A 246 -14.42 33.79 -26.49
CA PRO A 246 -14.97 35.07 -26.08
C PRO A 246 -15.88 34.96 -24.84
N ALA A 247 -16.34 33.76 -24.49
CA ALA A 247 -17.09 33.46 -23.28
C ALA A 247 -16.22 32.75 -22.22
N ASN A 248 -16.42 33.13 -20.96
CA ASN A 248 -15.92 32.44 -19.77
C ASN A 248 -17.08 32.04 -18.83
N TYR A 249 -18.28 31.86 -19.37
CA TYR A 249 -19.49 31.47 -18.64
C TYR A 249 -20.42 30.64 -19.53
N GLU A 250 -21.32 29.87 -18.90
CA GLU A 250 -22.40 29.11 -19.53
C GLU A 250 -23.70 29.31 -18.73
N PRO A 251 -24.88 29.44 -19.38
CA PRO A 251 -25.08 29.47 -20.83
C PRO A 251 -24.64 30.77 -21.50
N ASN A 252 -24.10 30.69 -22.72
CA ASN A 252 -23.70 31.84 -23.54
C ASN A 252 -24.12 31.70 -25.01
N SER A 253 -24.43 32.83 -25.67
CA SER A 253 -24.72 32.86 -27.11
C SER A 253 -23.54 33.36 -27.95
N ILE A 254 -22.62 34.12 -27.35
CA ILE A 254 -21.49 34.78 -28.05
C ILE A 254 -20.45 33.80 -28.59
N ASN A 255 -20.43 32.56 -28.08
CA ASN A 255 -19.64 31.45 -28.62
C ASN A 255 -20.52 30.22 -28.93
N ASP A 256 -21.80 30.43 -29.25
CA ASP A 256 -22.77 29.34 -29.50
C ASP A 256 -22.77 28.27 -28.39
N ASN A 257 -22.64 28.71 -27.14
CA ASN A 257 -22.56 27.89 -25.94
C ASN A 257 -21.39 26.89 -25.88
N TRP A 258 -20.34 27.01 -26.69
CA TRP A 258 -19.18 26.13 -26.61
C TRP A 258 -18.19 26.55 -25.49
N PRO A 259 -17.52 25.58 -24.82
CA PRO A 259 -17.81 24.14 -24.82
C PRO A 259 -19.16 23.80 -24.16
N ARG A 260 -19.81 22.71 -24.59
CA ARG A 260 -21.16 22.31 -24.13
C ARG A 260 -21.13 21.11 -23.21
N GLU A 261 -22.17 21.00 -22.37
CA GLU A 261 -22.51 19.76 -21.67
C GLU A 261 -22.69 18.58 -22.65
N THR A 262 -22.35 17.37 -22.19
CA THR A 262 -22.53 16.13 -22.96
C THR A 262 -23.54 15.25 -22.22
N PRO A 263 -24.64 14.81 -22.85
CA PRO A 263 -25.58 13.89 -22.21
C PRO A 263 -24.92 12.55 -21.80
N PRO A 264 -25.42 11.87 -20.75
CA PRO A 264 -24.99 10.51 -20.43
C PRO A 264 -25.24 9.57 -21.61
N ALA A 265 -24.29 8.68 -21.88
CA ALA A 265 -24.34 7.77 -23.02
C ALA A 265 -23.48 6.52 -22.78
N PRO A 266 -23.76 5.39 -23.46
CA PRO A 266 -22.97 4.16 -23.33
C PRO A 266 -21.47 4.32 -23.59
N LYS A 267 -21.09 5.30 -24.42
CA LYS A 267 -19.70 5.64 -24.75
C LYS A 267 -19.61 7.14 -25.00
N ARG A 268 -18.53 7.79 -24.54
CA ARG A 268 -18.29 9.24 -24.72
C ARG A 268 -19.43 10.12 -24.15
N GLY A 269 -20.15 9.63 -23.15
CA GLY A 269 -21.19 10.41 -22.45
C GLY A 269 -20.60 11.32 -21.38
N GLY A 270 -21.40 12.28 -20.93
CA GLY A 270 -21.11 13.03 -19.71
C GLY A 270 -21.17 12.14 -18.47
N PHE A 271 -20.49 12.58 -17.41
CA PHE A 271 -20.58 11.93 -16.11
C PHE A 271 -21.95 12.23 -15.47
N GLU A 272 -22.61 11.20 -14.97
CA GLU A 272 -23.83 11.30 -14.18
C GLU A 272 -23.67 10.33 -13.01
N SER A 273 -23.90 10.81 -11.78
CA SER A 273 -23.89 9.95 -10.61
C SER A 273 -25.04 8.96 -10.65
N TYR A 274 -24.76 7.74 -10.21
CA TYR A 274 -25.78 6.75 -9.94
C TYR A 274 -26.82 7.32 -8.98
N GLN A 275 -28.10 7.15 -9.33
CA GLN A 275 -29.22 7.71 -8.58
C GLN A 275 -29.55 6.85 -7.36
N GLU A 276 -28.57 6.70 -6.47
CA GLU A 276 -28.73 5.96 -5.21
C GLU A 276 -29.86 6.59 -4.37
N ARG A 277 -30.71 5.75 -3.79
CA ARG A 277 -31.74 6.19 -2.86
C ARG A 277 -31.10 6.56 -1.52
N VAL A 278 -31.10 7.86 -1.21
CA VAL A 278 -30.73 8.35 0.12
C VAL A 278 -31.98 8.57 0.96
N ASP A 279 -32.05 7.91 2.12
CA ASP A 279 -33.13 8.06 3.09
C ASP A 279 -32.55 8.10 4.51
N GLY A 280 -32.75 9.22 5.22
CA GLY A 280 -32.16 9.42 6.54
C GLY A 280 -32.21 10.86 7.04
N ASN A 281 -31.83 11.05 8.30
CA ASN A 281 -31.74 12.36 8.94
C ASN A 281 -30.31 12.94 8.82
N LYS A 282 -30.18 14.27 8.90
CA LYS A 282 -28.86 14.92 9.00
C LYS A 282 -28.27 14.70 10.39
N ILE A 283 -27.35 13.74 10.51
CA ILE A 283 -26.72 13.34 11.77
C ILE A 283 -25.19 13.30 11.67
N ARG A 284 -24.52 13.29 12.82
CA ARG A 284 -23.09 12.94 12.95
C ARG A 284 -23.00 11.71 13.85
N GLU A 285 -23.14 10.55 13.23
CA GLU A 285 -23.22 9.27 13.92
C GLU A 285 -22.45 8.22 13.13
N ARG A 286 -21.75 7.32 13.82
CA ARG A 286 -21.14 6.15 13.18
C ARG A 286 -22.23 5.09 13.03
N SER A 287 -22.35 4.49 11.84
CA SER A 287 -23.30 3.39 11.65
C SER A 287 -23.03 2.27 12.67
N PRO A 288 -24.05 1.73 13.36
CA PRO A 288 -23.88 0.58 14.24
C PRO A 288 -23.25 -0.64 13.55
N SER A 289 -23.42 -0.80 12.23
CA SER A 289 -22.81 -1.88 11.43
C SER A 289 -21.28 -1.84 11.41
N PHE A 290 -20.65 -0.71 11.76
CA PHE A 290 -19.20 -0.56 11.85
C PHE A 290 -18.66 -0.92 13.25
N GLY A 291 -19.56 -1.20 14.20
CA GLY A 291 -19.27 -1.40 15.63
C GLY A 291 -18.69 -2.76 16.01
N GLU A 292 -17.97 -3.42 15.10
CA GLU A 292 -17.28 -4.69 15.31
C GLU A 292 -15.80 -4.51 14.95
N TYR A 293 -14.88 -4.92 15.83
CA TYR A 293 -13.46 -4.52 15.73
C TYR A 293 -12.47 -5.68 15.79
N TYR A 294 -12.90 -6.90 16.09
CA TYR A 294 -12.01 -7.99 16.50
C TYR A 294 -12.07 -9.22 15.59
N SER A 295 -13.18 -9.45 14.89
CA SER A 295 -13.36 -10.62 14.01
C SER A 295 -12.37 -10.62 12.83
N HIS A 296 -12.20 -9.49 12.14
CA HIS A 296 -11.25 -9.37 11.03
C HIS A 296 -9.77 -9.43 11.45
N PRO A 297 -9.33 -8.77 12.55
CA PRO A 297 -8.00 -9.02 13.11
C PRO A 297 -7.76 -10.50 13.42
N ARG A 298 -8.75 -11.20 13.98
CA ARG A 298 -8.65 -12.63 14.29
C ARG A 298 -8.58 -13.48 13.02
N LEU A 299 -9.42 -13.20 12.03
CA LEU A 299 -9.38 -13.84 10.71
C LEU A 299 -7.98 -13.71 10.10
N PHE A 300 -7.41 -12.50 10.12
CA PHE A 300 -6.05 -12.27 9.64
C PHE A 300 -5.03 -13.10 10.42
N TRP A 301 -5.03 -13.02 11.76
CA TRP A 301 -4.13 -13.77 12.65
C TRP A 301 -4.14 -15.29 12.37
N LEU A 302 -5.33 -15.89 12.28
CA LEU A 302 -5.49 -17.34 12.06
C LEU A 302 -5.16 -17.78 10.63
N SER A 303 -5.05 -16.83 9.70
CA SER A 303 -4.65 -17.07 8.32
C SER A 303 -3.14 -17.13 8.13
N GLN A 304 -2.38 -16.63 9.10
CA GLN A 304 -0.93 -16.59 9.03
C GLN A 304 -0.30 -17.96 9.31
N THR A 305 0.85 -18.23 8.70
CA THR A 305 1.70 -19.36 9.08
C THR A 305 2.30 -19.15 10.48
N PRO A 306 2.77 -20.21 11.17
CA PRO A 306 3.36 -20.06 12.50
C PRO A 306 4.53 -19.08 12.58
N ILE A 307 5.33 -18.96 11.51
CA ILE A 307 6.44 -18.00 11.47
C ILE A 307 5.96 -16.56 11.31
N GLU A 308 4.96 -16.33 10.45
CA GLU A 308 4.32 -15.01 10.31
C GLU A 308 3.63 -14.59 11.62
N GLN A 309 3.01 -15.52 12.34
CA GLN A 309 2.44 -15.28 13.67
C GLN A 309 3.52 -14.85 14.68
N GLN A 310 4.68 -15.51 14.67
CA GLN A 310 5.79 -15.13 15.53
C GLN A 310 6.32 -13.73 15.18
N HIS A 311 6.48 -13.40 13.91
CA HIS A 311 6.92 -12.07 13.49
C HIS A 311 5.92 -10.98 13.91
N ILE A 312 4.62 -11.24 13.86
CA ILE A 312 3.60 -10.33 14.39
C ILE A 312 3.80 -10.09 15.90
N ILE A 313 3.97 -11.16 16.69
CA ILE A 313 4.24 -11.05 18.13
C ILE A 313 5.50 -10.22 18.37
N ASP A 314 6.57 -10.51 17.65
CA ASP A 314 7.87 -9.84 17.80
C ASP A 314 7.78 -8.35 17.43
N ALA A 315 7.05 -7.99 16.37
CA ALA A 315 6.85 -6.62 15.94
C ALA A 315 6.05 -5.80 16.97
N PHE A 316 4.91 -6.32 17.46
CA PHE A 316 4.16 -5.69 18.55
C PHE A 316 5.05 -5.52 19.79
N SER A 317 5.82 -6.55 20.14
CA SER A 317 6.71 -6.52 21.31
C SER A 317 7.81 -5.46 21.16
N PHE A 318 8.42 -5.36 19.97
CA PHE A 318 9.43 -4.35 19.67
C PHE A 318 8.86 -2.93 19.74
N GLU A 319 7.71 -2.71 19.10
CA GLU A 319 7.04 -1.42 19.04
C GLU A 319 6.61 -0.95 20.45
N LEU A 320 5.87 -1.79 21.17
CA LEU A 320 5.43 -1.50 22.54
C LEU A 320 6.59 -1.42 23.53
N GLY A 321 7.70 -2.11 23.28
CA GLY A 321 8.94 -1.98 24.05
C GLY A 321 9.54 -0.57 24.02
N LYS A 322 9.18 0.26 23.03
CA LYS A 322 9.61 1.66 22.90
C LYS A 322 8.61 2.66 23.50
N VAL A 323 7.43 2.21 23.91
CA VAL A 323 6.42 3.05 24.57
C VAL A 323 6.82 3.27 26.02
N ALA A 324 6.98 4.54 26.41
CA ALA A 324 7.46 4.92 27.74
C ALA A 324 6.40 4.70 28.83
N ARG A 325 5.13 4.97 28.53
CA ARG A 325 4.02 4.87 29.50
C ARG A 325 3.49 3.43 29.58
N ALA A 326 3.77 2.77 30.70
CA ALA A 326 3.43 1.36 30.91
C ALA A 326 1.96 1.02 30.65
N TYR A 327 1.03 1.86 31.13
CA TYR A 327 -0.41 1.64 30.99
C TYR A 327 -0.88 1.59 29.52
N ILE A 328 -0.16 2.25 28.59
CA ILE A 328 -0.49 2.17 27.16
C ILE A 328 -0.22 0.75 26.66
N ARG A 329 0.93 0.18 27.02
CA ARG A 329 1.32 -1.18 26.66
C ARG A 329 0.31 -2.20 27.19
N GLU A 330 -0.08 -2.03 28.46
CA GLU A 330 -1.09 -2.87 29.12
C GLU A 330 -2.44 -2.81 28.40
N ARG A 331 -2.91 -1.60 28.04
CA ARG A 331 -4.17 -1.43 27.30
C ARG A 331 -4.11 -2.04 25.89
N VAL A 332 -3.01 -1.89 25.18
CA VAL A 332 -2.88 -2.53 23.84
C VAL A 332 -2.92 -4.04 23.98
N VAL A 333 -2.21 -4.62 24.95
CA VAL A 333 -2.26 -6.07 25.20
C VAL A 333 -3.67 -6.54 25.60
N ASP A 334 -4.41 -5.73 26.36
CA ASP A 334 -5.82 -5.99 26.65
C ASP A 334 -6.67 -6.04 25.37
N GLN A 335 -6.46 -5.10 24.44
CA GLN A 335 -7.11 -5.14 23.11
C GLN A 335 -6.73 -6.41 22.33
N LEU A 336 -5.47 -6.85 22.39
CA LEU A 336 -5.04 -8.10 21.73
C LEU A 336 -5.73 -9.34 22.32
N ALA A 337 -6.04 -9.35 23.63
CA ALA A 337 -6.74 -10.45 24.27
C ALA A 337 -8.19 -10.61 23.75
N HIS A 338 -8.79 -9.54 23.24
CA HIS A 338 -10.08 -9.58 22.53
C HIS A 338 -9.97 -10.14 21.11
N ILE A 339 -8.76 -10.23 20.53
CA ILE A 339 -8.53 -10.81 19.20
C ILE A 339 -8.19 -12.30 19.34
N ASP A 340 -7.11 -12.60 20.06
CA ASP A 340 -6.62 -13.94 20.32
C ASP A 340 -5.72 -13.97 21.57
N VAL A 341 -6.02 -14.88 22.49
CA VAL A 341 -5.31 -14.97 23.77
C VAL A 341 -3.85 -15.43 23.58
N THR A 342 -3.54 -16.26 22.58
CA THR A 342 -2.15 -16.69 22.32
C THR A 342 -1.30 -15.53 21.81
N LEU A 343 -1.84 -14.70 20.91
CA LEU A 343 -1.21 -13.45 20.49
C LEU A 343 -0.94 -12.54 21.70
N ALA A 344 -1.96 -12.27 22.50
CA ALA A 344 -1.85 -11.39 23.66
C ALA A 344 -0.83 -11.90 24.70
N GLN A 345 -0.83 -13.21 24.97
CA GLN A 345 0.14 -13.84 25.88
C GLN A 345 1.58 -13.74 25.37
N GLY A 346 1.80 -13.96 24.07
CA GLY A 346 3.13 -13.84 23.46
C GLY A 346 3.70 -12.42 23.62
N VAL A 347 2.88 -11.40 23.33
CA VAL A 347 3.29 -10.00 23.47
C VAL A 347 3.47 -9.62 24.94
N ALA A 348 2.55 -10.01 25.83
CA ALA A 348 2.65 -9.73 27.27
C ALA A 348 3.94 -10.32 27.88
N HIS A 349 4.26 -11.56 27.52
CA HIS A 349 5.47 -12.26 27.97
C HIS A 349 6.73 -11.46 27.60
N ASN A 350 6.84 -11.02 26.34
CA ASN A 350 7.98 -10.24 25.87
C ASN A 350 8.08 -8.85 26.53
N LEU A 351 6.96 -8.28 26.96
CA LEU A 351 6.91 -7.01 27.70
C LEU A 351 7.08 -7.16 29.21
N GLY A 352 7.23 -8.40 29.70
CA GLY A 352 7.53 -8.69 31.10
C GLY A 352 6.34 -8.65 32.05
N PHE A 353 5.11 -8.85 31.56
CA PHE A 353 3.92 -8.98 32.40
C PHE A 353 3.01 -10.14 31.97
N ALA A 354 2.12 -10.57 32.86
CA ALA A 354 1.18 -11.64 32.59
C ALA A 354 -0.24 -11.09 32.43
N LEU A 355 -1.04 -11.74 31.60
CA LEU A 355 -2.48 -11.49 31.52
C LEU A 355 -3.16 -11.85 32.85
N THR A 356 -4.21 -11.12 33.21
CA THR A 356 -5.07 -11.51 34.33
C THR A 356 -5.86 -12.77 33.98
N HIS A 357 -6.38 -13.48 35.00
CA HIS A 357 -7.24 -14.65 34.74
C HIS A 357 -8.44 -14.26 33.86
N GLU A 358 -9.08 -13.12 34.13
CA GLU A 358 -10.20 -12.60 33.33
C GLU A 358 -9.82 -12.40 31.86
N GLN A 359 -8.66 -11.78 31.58
CA GLN A 359 -8.17 -11.60 30.22
C GLN A 359 -7.91 -12.92 29.48
N THR A 360 -7.44 -13.95 30.19
CA THR A 360 -7.25 -15.29 29.58
C THR A 360 -8.56 -16.00 29.25
N GLN A 361 -9.69 -15.55 29.80
CA GLN A 361 -11.02 -16.13 29.59
C GLN A 361 -11.90 -15.29 28.64
N ILE A 362 -11.36 -14.22 28.03
CA ILE A 362 -12.10 -13.45 27.03
C ILE A 362 -12.48 -14.37 25.88
N ALA A 363 -13.77 -14.40 25.54
CA ALA A 363 -14.28 -15.20 24.44
C ALA A 363 -13.76 -14.63 23.10
N PRO A 364 -13.30 -15.48 22.17
CA PRO A 364 -12.89 -15.02 20.85
C PRO A 364 -14.09 -14.43 20.08
N PRO A 365 -13.85 -13.46 19.18
CA PRO A 365 -14.88 -12.93 18.30
C PRO A 365 -15.40 -14.01 17.34
N PRO A 366 -16.59 -13.80 16.72
CA PRO A 366 -17.17 -14.73 15.77
C PRO A 366 -16.30 -14.87 14.51
N ASP A 367 -16.49 -16.00 13.81
CA ASP A 367 -15.94 -16.23 12.47
C ASP A 367 -16.61 -15.27 11.46
N VAL A 368 -15.89 -14.88 10.40
CA VAL A 368 -16.42 -13.96 9.37
C VAL A 368 -17.15 -14.76 8.29
N ASN A 369 -18.48 -14.71 8.28
CA ASN A 369 -19.34 -15.52 7.41
C ASN A 369 -19.00 -17.02 7.46
N GLY A 370 -18.64 -17.51 8.65
CA GLY A 370 -18.21 -18.89 8.89
C GLY A 370 -16.75 -19.20 8.53
N LEU A 371 -15.98 -18.22 8.08
CA LEU A 371 -14.54 -18.36 7.81
C LEU A 371 -13.72 -18.14 9.08
N LYS A 372 -12.91 -19.16 9.41
CA LYS A 372 -11.90 -19.10 10.47
C LYS A 372 -10.57 -18.54 9.99
N LYS A 373 -10.26 -18.75 8.71
CA LYS A 373 -9.03 -18.33 8.04
C LYS A 373 -9.27 -18.24 6.54
N ASP A 374 -8.45 -17.44 5.86
CA ASP A 374 -8.36 -17.31 4.42
C ASP A 374 -6.87 -17.27 4.01
N PRO A 375 -6.34 -18.33 3.36
CA PRO A 375 -4.93 -18.41 2.98
C PRO A 375 -4.43 -17.26 2.09
N ALA A 376 -5.31 -16.55 1.39
CA ALA A 376 -4.92 -15.39 0.57
C ALA A 376 -4.34 -14.25 1.41
N LEU A 377 -4.70 -14.18 2.70
CA LEU A 377 -4.23 -13.15 3.63
C LEU A 377 -2.76 -13.35 4.04
N SER A 378 -2.26 -14.59 4.05
CA SER A 378 -0.85 -14.89 4.32
C SER A 378 0.04 -14.54 3.12
N LEU A 379 1.26 -14.10 3.38
CA LEU A 379 2.29 -13.93 2.35
C LEU A 379 2.77 -15.28 1.82
N TYR A 380 2.92 -16.27 2.71
CA TYR A 380 3.72 -17.47 2.43
C TYR A 380 2.94 -18.80 2.46
N ALA A 381 1.67 -18.80 2.88
CA ALA A 381 0.86 -20.03 2.95
C ALA A 381 0.59 -20.63 1.56
N VAL A 382 0.46 -19.79 0.54
CA VAL A 382 0.31 -20.19 -0.86
C VAL A 382 1.53 -19.67 -1.64
N PRO A 383 2.42 -20.55 -2.11
CA PRO A 383 3.59 -20.13 -2.88
C PRO A 383 3.20 -19.40 -4.18
N ASP A 384 3.86 -18.28 -4.45
CA ASP A 384 3.69 -17.49 -5.68
C ASP A 384 5.02 -16.86 -6.14
N GLY A 385 4.99 -16.22 -7.31
CA GLY A 385 6.13 -15.54 -7.90
C GLY A 385 7.23 -16.45 -8.44
N ASP A 386 8.35 -15.83 -8.80
CA ASP A 386 9.56 -16.50 -9.26
C ASP A 386 10.83 -15.72 -8.82
N VAL A 387 12.01 -16.24 -9.16
CA VAL A 387 13.30 -15.71 -8.69
C VAL A 387 13.87 -14.58 -9.56
N LYS A 388 13.27 -14.28 -10.72
CA LYS A 388 13.74 -13.25 -11.65
C LYS A 388 13.81 -11.89 -10.96
N GLY A 389 14.87 -11.14 -11.24
CA GLY A 389 15.12 -9.82 -10.67
C GLY A 389 15.55 -9.82 -9.20
N ARG A 390 15.73 -11.00 -8.58
CA ARG A 390 16.46 -11.13 -7.30
C ARG A 390 17.96 -10.96 -7.53
N VAL A 391 18.70 -10.73 -6.44
CA VAL A 391 20.14 -10.45 -6.49
C VAL A 391 20.88 -11.35 -5.49
N VAL A 392 22.02 -11.90 -5.89
CA VAL A 392 22.91 -12.72 -5.06
C VAL A 392 24.27 -12.03 -4.90
N ALA A 393 24.81 -11.99 -3.68
CA ALA A 393 26.19 -11.60 -3.43
C ALA A 393 27.14 -12.78 -3.65
N ILE A 394 28.18 -12.59 -4.45
CA ILE A 394 29.25 -13.58 -4.68
C ILE A 394 30.53 -13.05 -4.03
N LEU A 395 30.95 -13.68 -2.94
CA LEU A 395 32.13 -13.26 -2.18
C LEU A 395 33.41 -13.76 -2.85
N LEU A 396 34.25 -12.84 -3.32
CA LEU A 396 35.49 -13.17 -4.01
C LEU A 396 36.66 -13.37 -3.03
N ASN A 397 37.75 -13.96 -3.56
CA ASN A 397 39.07 -14.00 -2.95
C ASN A 397 40.13 -13.61 -3.99
N ASP A 398 41.40 -13.45 -3.60
CA ASP A 398 42.48 -13.02 -4.52
C ASP A 398 42.76 -14.01 -5.67
N LYS A 399 42.28 -15.25 -5.59
CA LYS A 399 42.48 -16.28 -6.61
C LYS A 399 41.22 -17.15 -6.77
N VAL A 400 40.16 -16.52 -7.28
CA VAL A 400 38.86 -17.16 -7.52
C VAL A 400 39.02 -18.35 -8.48
N ASN A 401 38.32 -19.45 -8.21
CA ASN A 401 38.19 -20.53 -9.18
C ASN A 401 37.27 -20.10 -10.33
N ALA A 402 37.81 -19.96 -11.53
CA ALA A 402 37.06 -19.43 -12.67
C ALA A 402 35.94 -20.37 -13.13
N ALA A 403 36.13 -21.69 -13.01
CA ALA A 403 35.12 -22.68 -13.42
C ALA A 403 33.88 -22.64 -12.52
N ASP A 404 34.07 -22.51 -11.20
CA ASP A 404 32.98 -22.35 -10.24
C ASP A 404 32.22 -21.04 -10.50
N LEU A 405 32.94 -19.93 -10.66
CA LEU A 405 32.32 -18.62 -10.92
C LEU A 405 31.51 -18.64 -12.23
N LEU A 406 32.07 -19.19 -13.30
CA LEU A 406 31.37 -19.30 -14.59
C LEU A 406 30.08 -20.11 -14.45
N THR A 407 30.14 -21.24 -13.75
CA THR A 407 28.98 -22.10 -13.51
C THR A 407 27.89 -21.36 -12.73
N ILE A 408 28.27 -20.64 -11.67
CA ILE A 408 27.34 -19.84 -10.86
C ILE A 408 26.68 -18.76 -11.72
N LEU A 409 27.46 -17.95 -12.43
CA LEU A 409 26.94 -16.84 -13.24
C LEU A 409 26.01 -17.31 -14.35
N GLN A 410 26.33 -18.44 -15.01
CA GLN A 410 25.47 -19.03 -16.03
C GLN A 410 24.13 -19.52 -15.44
N ALA A 411 24.16 -20.19 -14.28
CA ALA A 411 22.95 -20.67 -13.62
C ALA A 411 22.05 -19.52 -13.17
N LEU A 412 22.61 -18.45 -12.59
CA LEU A 412 21.87 -17.25 -12.18
C LEU A 412 21.26 -16.54 -13.40
N LYS A 413 22.04 -16.32 -14.45
CA LYS A 413 21.57 -15.67 -15.68
C LYS A 413 20.43 -16.45 -16.36
N ALA A 414 20.49 -17.77 -16.37
CA ALA A 414 19.44 -18.62 -16.93
C ALA A 414 18.08 -18.48 -16.21
N LYS A 415 18.08 -17.95 -14.98
CA LYS A 415 16.89 -17.68 -14.18
C LYS A 415 16.58 -16.18 -14.03
N GLY A 416 17.34 -15.31 -14.70
CA GLY A 416 17.19 -13.86 -14.56
C GLY A 416 17.53 -13.34 -13.16
N VAL A 417 18.41 -14.03 -12.43
CA VAL A 417 18.92 -13.60 -11.13
C VAL A 417 20.21 -12.83 -11.35
N HIS A 418 20.34 -11.67 -10.71
CA HIS A 418 21.53 -10.82 -10.80
C HIS A 418 22.60 -11.25 -9.80
N ALA A 419 23.86 -10.95 -10.10
CA ALA A 419 24.99 -11.21 -9.21
C ALA A 419 25.75 -9.91 -8.93
N LYS A 420 26.15 -9.70 -7.67
CA LYS A 420 27.11 -8.66 -7.27
C LYS A 420 28.40 -9.34 -6.80
N LEU A 421 29.51 -9.05 -7.46
CA LEU A 421 30.83 -9.56 -7.08
C LEU A 421 31.40 -8.68 -5.96
N ILE A 422 31.56 -9.24 -4.76
CA ILE A 422 31.91 -8.51 -3.55
C ILE A 422 33.32 -8.88 -3.08
N TYR A 423 34.11 -7.88 -2.68
CA TYR A 423 35.47 -8.12 -2.18
C TYR A 423 35.89 -7.23 -1.00
N SER A 424 37.12 -7.37 -0.51
CA SER A 424 37.66 -6.57 0.61
C SER A 424 38.01 -5.12 0.22
N ARG A 425 38.17 -4.86 -1.08
CA ARG A 425 38.49 -3.55 -1.66
C ARG A 425 37.88 -3.42 -3.06
N MET A 426 37.75 -2.20 -3.57
CA MET A 426 37.33 -1.95 -4.96
C MET A 426 38.44 -2.31 -5.97
N GLY A 427 38.11 -2.19 -7.25
CA GLY A 427 39.02 -2.43 -8.36
C GLY A 427 38.81 -3.81 -8.98
N GLU A 428 39.90 -4.53 -9.20
CA GLU A 428 39.89 -5.83 -9.88
C GLU A 428 40.65 -6.89 -9.09
N VAL A 429 40.27 -8.15 -9.32
CA VAL A 429 41.02 -9.36 -8.94
C VAL A 429 41.21 -10.27 -10.15
N THR A 430 42.26 -11.09 -10.14
CA THR A 430 42.55 -12.05 -11.21
C THR A 430 42.16 -13.46 -10.76
N ALA A 431 41.31 -14.14 -11.52
CA ALA A 431 40.94 -15.53 -11.27
C ALA A 431 42.11 -16.49 -11.59
N ASP A 432 41.97 -17.77 -11.22
CA ASP A 432 43.01 -18.78 -11.44
C ASP A 432 43.33 -19.11 -12.90
N ASP A 433 42.43 -18.77 -13.83
CA ASP A 433 42.61 -18.86 -15.29
C ASP A 433 43.19 -17.59 -15.95
N GLY A 434 43.46 -16.55 -15.15
CA GLY A 434 43.95 -15.26 -15.63
C GLY A 434 42.87 -14.24 -15.99
N SER A 435 41.58 -14.58 -15.86
CA SER A 435 40.47 -13.64 -16.10
C SER A 435 40.44 -12.51 -15.07
N THR A 436 40.19 -11.29 -15.55
CA THR A 436 40.03 -10.11 -14.68
C THR A 436 38.57 -9.93 -14.27
N LEU A 437 38.31 -9.81 -12.96
CA LEU A 437 36.98 -9.64 -12.38
C LEU A 437 36.86 -8.24 -11.77
N THR A 438 35.91 -7.44 -12.27
CA THR A 438 35.59 -6.12 -11.71
C THR A 438 34.69 -6.27 -10.48
N ILE A 439 35.08 -5.62 -9.39
CA ILE A 439 34.39 -5.70 -8.10
C ILE A 439 33.25 -4.67 -8.08
N ALA A 440 32.05 -5.13 -7.72
CA ALA A 440 30.85 -4.29 -7.68
C ALA A 440 30.79 -3.45 -6.39
N ALA A 441 31.13 -4.05 -5.25
CA ALA A 441 31.17 -3.37 -3.95
C ALA A 441 32.11 -4.09 -2.98
N THR A 442 32.43 -3.42 -1.87
CA THR A 442 33.14 -4.05 -0.76
C THR A 442 32.18 -4.79 0.16
N PHE A 443 32.67 -5.70 1.02
CA PHE A 443 31.84 -6.37 2.03
C PHE A 443 31.06 -5.37 2.91
N ALA A 444 31.69 -4.26 3.29
CA ALA A 444 31.06 -3.22 4.10
C ALA A 444 30.15 -2.28 3.28
N GLY A 445 30.38 -2.16 1.96
CA GLY A 445 29.61 -1.28 1.09
C GLY A 445 28.32 -1.89 0.54
N ALA A 446 28.17 -3.21 0.63
CA ALA A 446 26.95 -3.95 0.31
C ALA A 446 26.76 -5.11 1.30
N PRO A 447 26.48 -4.79 2.58
CA PRO A 447 26.45 -5.74 3.70
C PRO A 447 25.30 -6.73 3.65
#